data_AF-A0A530LL13-F1
#
_entry.id   AF-A0A530LL13-F1
#
_cell.length_a   1.000
_cell.length_b   1.000
_cell.length_c   1.000
_cell.angle_alpha   90.00
_cell.angle_beta   90.00
_cell.angle_gamma   90.00
#
_symmetry.space_group_name_H-M   'P 1'
#
loop_
_entity.id
_entity.type
_entity.pdbx_description
1 polymer ?
#
loop_
_entity_poly.entity_id
_entity_poly.type
_entity_poly.pdbx_seq_one_letter_code
_entity_poly.pdbx_strand_id
1 'polypeptide(L)' 'MHVLSAMQLVGEAGGIQVPGAKLGGIFNMGGAAVANYVSILDRIR' A
#
# COMPACT_ATOMS: atom_id res chain seq x y z
N MET A 1 -6.84 -1.00 1.96
CA MET A 1 -5.54 -1.31 1.34
C MET A 1 -4.36 -0.64 2.04
N HIS A 2 -4.50 0.59 2.56
CA HIS A 2 -3.42 1.27 3.32
C HIS A 2 -2.81 0.46 4.46
N VAL A 3 -3.63 -0.22 5.27
CA VAL A 3 -3.14 -1.10 6.35
C VAL A 3 -2.28 -2.23 5.79
N LEU A 4 -2.76 -2.93 4.75
CA LEU A 4 -1.99 -4.00 4.12
C LEU A 4 -0.68 -3.48 3.51
N SER A 5 -0.70 -2.36 2.78
CA SER A 5 0.54 -1.77 2.25
C SER A 5 1.49 -1.33 3.36
N ALA A 6 1.00 -0.82 4.49
CA ALA A 6 1.82 -0.52 5.65
C ALA A 6 2.43 -1.81 6.24
N MET A 7 1.64 -2.87 6.42
CA MET A 7 2.12 -4.19 6.87
C MET A 7 3.21 -4.74 5.94
N GLN A 8 3.06 -4.57 4.62
CA GLN A 8 4.11 -4.94 3.66
C GLN A 8 5.41 -4.17 3.90
N LEU A 9 5.32 -2.86 4.10
CA LEU A 9 6.48 -1.99 4.35
C LEU A 9 7.16 -2.25 5.70
N VAL A 10 6.43 -2.74 6.70
CA VAL A 10 7.00 -3.06 8.01
C VAL A 10 7.41 -4.52 8.19
N GLY A 11 7.09 -5.39 7.23
CA GLY A 11 7.46 -6.81 7.29
C GLY A 11 6.45 -7.69 8.04
N GLU A 12 5.22 -7.22 8.23
CA GLU A 12 4.19 -7.87 9.04
C GLU A 12 3.03 -8.43 8.20
N ALA A 13 3.17 -8.52 6.87
CA ALA A 13 2.11 -9.01 5.99
C ALA A 13 1.98 -10.55 5.94
N GLY A 14 2.71 -11.28 6.79
CA GLY A 14 2.58 -12.73 6.93
C GLY A 14 2.84 -13.51 5.64
N GLY A 15 1.98 -14.47 5.32
CA GLY A 15 2.15 -15.36 4.15
C GLY A 15 2.09 -14.68 2.78
N ILE A 16 1.71 -13.41 2.72
CA ILE A 16 1.67 -12.60 1.49
C ILE A 16 2.76 -11.52 1.46
N GLN A 17 3.78 -11.62 2.32
CA GLN A 17 4.87 -10.65 2.40
C GLN A 17 5.65 -10.55 1.09
N VAL A 18 5.77 -9.33 0.56
CA VAL A 18 6.60 -9.01 -0.59
C VAL A 18 8.04 -8.80 -0.10
N PRO A 19 9.04 -9.53 -0.64
CA PRO A 19 10.43 -9.38 -0.23
C PRO A 19 10.96 -7.98 -0.54
N GLY A 20 11.50 -7.31 0.48
CA GLY A 20 12.17 -6.02 0.33
C GLY A 20 11.26 -4.87 -0.11
N ALA A 21 9.97 -4.89 0.26
CA ALA A 21 9.08 -3.76 0.04
C ALA A 21 9.63 -2.49 0.72
N LYS A 22 9.87 -1.44 -0.08
CA LYS A 22 10.41 -0.14 0.39
C LYS A 22 9.49 1.05 0.11
N LEU A 23 8.58 0.93 -0.85
CA LEU A 23 7.62 1.96 -1.21
C LEU A 23 6.28 1.31 -1.55
N GLY A 24 5.19 1.83 -0.97
CA GLY A 24 3.84 1.33 -1.19
C GLY A 24 3.01 2.33 -2.00
N GLY A 25 2.40 1.87 -3.08
CA GLY A 25 1.41 2.64 -3.83
C GLY A 25 0.01 2.06 -3.63
N ILE A 26 -0.95 2.90 -3.23
CA ILE A 26 -2.36 2.56 -3.20
C ILE A 26 -3.10 3.47 -4.16
N PHE A 27 -3.75 2.89 -5.17
CA PHE A 27 -4.69 3.58 -6.03
C PHE A 27 -6.12 3.20 -5.61
N ASN A 28 -6.93 4.19 -5.27
CA ASN A 28 -8.33 3.99 -4.92
C ASN A 28 -9.20 4.68 -5.97
N MET A 29 -10.19 3.94 -6.48
CA MET A 29 -11.08 4.37 -7.55
C MET A 29 -12.55 4.22 -7.10
N GLY A 30 -13.37 5.24 -7.36
CA GLY A 30 -14.79 5.26 -7.04
C GLY A 30 -15.69 5.55 -8.25
N GLY A 31 -16.88 4.94 -8.26
CA GLY A 31 -17.84 5.04 -9.36
C GLY A 31 -17.32 4.41 -10.66
N ALA A 32 -17.66 4.99 -11.80
CA ALA A 32 -17.11 4.61 -13.11
C ALA A 32 -15.77 5.31 -13.39
N ALA A 33 -14.81 5.19 -12.45
CA ALA A 33 -13.51 5.85 -12.50
C ALA A 33 -13.54 7.39 -12.40
N VAL A 34 -14.60 7.96 -11.83
CA VAL A 34 -14.78 9.41 -11.72
C VAL A 34 -13.94 10.00 -10.59
N ALA A 35 -13.81 9.26 -9.48
CA ALA A 35 -12.96 9.66 -8.35
C ALA A 35 -11.72 8.76 -8.29
N ASN A 36 -10.54 9.37 -8.31
CA ASN A 36 -9.25 8.69 -8.32
C ASN A 36 -8.32 9.33 -7.29
N TYR A 37 -7.81 8.52 -6.37
CA TYR A 37 -6.86 8.95 -5.35
C TYR A 37 -5.68 8.03 -5.32
N VAL A 38 -4.48 8.60 -5.17
CA VAL A 38 -3.27 7.83 -4.93
C VAL A 38 -2.69 8.20 -3.58
N SER A 39 -2.25 7.18 -2.85
CA SER A 39 -1.42 7.35 -1.66
C SER A 39 -0.09 6.66 -1.89
N ILE A 40 0.99 7.38 -1.66
CA ILE A 40 2.34 6.83 -1.65
C ILE A 40 2.80 6.78 -0.20
N LEU A 41 3.16 5.59 0.26
CA LEU A 41 3.63 5.34 1.61
C LEU A 41 5.10 4.95 1.54
N ASP A 42 5.90 5.64 2.33
CA ASP A 42 7.26 5.27 2.66
C ASP A 42 7.33 5.06 4.18
N ARG A 43 8.04 4.02 4.62
CA ARG A 43 8.21 3.73 6.04
C ARG A 43 9.27 4.68 6.59
N ILE A 44 8.84 5.57 7.48
CA ILE A 44 9.76 6.36 8.30
C ILE A 44 10.36 5.47 9.41
N ARG A 45 11.64 5.09 9.23
CA ARG A 45 12.50 4.33 10.17
C ARG A 45 12.25 2.82 10.19
#